data_AF-A0A833N2B1-F1
#
_entry.id   AF-A0A833N2B1-F1
#
_cell.length_a   1.000
_cell.length_b   1.000
_cell.length_c   1.000
_cell.angle_alpha   90.00
_cell.angle_beta   90.00
_cell.angle_gamma   90.00
#
_symmetry.space_group_name_H-M   'P 1'
#
loop_
_entity.id
_entity.type
_entity.pdbx_description
1 polymer ?
#
loop_
_entity_poly.entity_id
_entity_poly.type
_entity_poly.pdbx_seq_one_letter_code
_entity_poly.pdbx_strand_id
1 'polypeptide(L)'
;MVKNVNSSAKDDPISALRMFILEKNLNRNDLNNNDRVSQIYNKYILLSNEQKNKIIQFTAQQLQNILYREESIHNQLYSFCLISGFEKEFEHIKKLVEQLTENKLEMNLFKKICQTLFTIIDHEYDIDTINSTVAAYSLAFLIEIGIYLNNQNSKNKHDTEQLQHVIQYITSNLLARSNINNEEIRIALVYYLSRIKDKSQMYLDKILSRFGESLLESVFNKYFIDPKKNKIAFYFLTEHLNLFLGGSAYIAEMSNAVLQSQMLKNSNEFIIFFEYFVKEQIKEMNDYKSLTIHISFLLKKSFEINNNELIDGLKNLLLIHIEENKDINMNQYIEACDIIIDIISEVRTKSSRDFISHINTQNIAPKKLKSNKIKKLNLHSSLTNIHLENNYKKYPHPSALEEILLLAS
;
A
#
# COMPACT_ATOMS: atom_id res chain seq x y z
N MET A 1 0.58 -10.51 60.73
CA MET A 1 0.66 -11.62 59.75
C MET A 1 -0.05 -11.18 58.48
N VAL A 2 0.70 -10.57 57.57
CA VAL A 2 0.22 -10.22 56.24
C VAL A 2 0.23 -11.50 55.42
N LYS A 3 -0.94 -11.94 54.94
CA LYS A 3 -1.03 -13.06 54.00
C LYS A 3 -0.33 -12.63 52.72
N ASN A 4 0.83 -13.21 52.46
CA ASN A 4 1.40 -13.29 51.11
C ASN A 4 0.35 -13.95 50.21
N VAL A 5 -0.33 -13.15 49.40
CA VAL A 5 -1.01 -13.64 48.22
C VAL A 5 0.10 -13.96 47.22
N ASN A 6 0.67 -15.16 47.34
CA ASN A 6 1.37 -15.81 46.24
C ASN A 6 0.32 -16.10 45.16
N SER A 7 0.08 -15.15 44.27
CA SER A 7 -0.72 -15.40 43.07
C SER A 7 0.07 -16.31 42.16
N SER A 8 -0.39 -17.55 42.04
CA SER A 8 0.08 -18.61 41.15
C SER A 8 -0.15 -18.29 39.67
N ALA A 9 0.41 -17.19 39.17
CA ALA A 9 0.48 -16.88 37.74
C ALA A 9 1.65 -17.62 37.05
N LYS A 10 1.98 -18.83 37.52
CA LYS A 10 2.99 -19.69 36.91
C LYS A 10 2.27 -20.74 36.05
N ASP A 11 2.53 -20.66 34.75
CA ASP A 11 2.51 -21.73 33.73
C ASP A 11 1.45 -21.69 32.60
N ASP A 12 0.44 -20.81 32.61
CA ASP A 12 -0.40 -20.60 31.42
C ASP A 12 0.05 -19.37 30.60
N PRO A 13 0.66 -19.55 29.41
CA PRO A 13 1.09 -18.43 28.57
C PRO A 13 -0.10 -17.56 28.12
N ILE A 14 -1.30 -18.13 27.95
CA ILE A 14 -2.49 -17.36 27.56
C ILE A 14 -2.90 -16.41 28.69
N SER A 15 -2.97 -16.91 29.93
CA SER A 15 -3.27 -16.08 31.10
C SER A 15 -2.26 -14.96 31.30
N ALA A 16 -0.96 -15.23 31.09
CA ALA A 16 0.07 -14.20 31.18
C ALA A 16 -0.13 -13.08 30.14
N LEU A 17 -0.48 -13.44 28.90
CA LEU A 17 -0.73 -12.48 27.82
C LEU A 17 -2.04 -11.70 28.04
N ARG A 18 -3.08 -12.34 28.56
CA ARG A 18 -4.33 -11.67 28.96
C ARG A 18 -4.07 -10.64 30.07
N MET A 19 -3.26 -11.01 31.06
CA MET A 19 -2.87 -10.07 32.12
C MET A 19 -2.06 -8.90 31.56
N PHE A 20 -1.12 -9.16 30.66
CA PHE A 20 -0.35 -8.10 29.99
C PHE A 20 -1.25 -7.13 29.21
N ILE A 21 -2.28 -7.64 28.54
CA ILE A 21 -3.27 -6.78 27.87
C ILE A 21 -4.05 -5.93 28.88
N LEU A 22 -4.36 -6.46 30.06
CA LEU A 22 -5.11 -5.75 31.10
C LEU A 22 -4.30 -4.75 31.92
N GLU A 23 -2.96 -4.82 31.89
CA GLU A 23 -2.12 -4.03 32.78
C GLU A 23 -2.25 -2.52 32.52
N LYS A 24 -2.72 -1.80 33.54
CA LYS A 24 -3.01 -0.36 33.44
C LYS A 24 -1.80 0.56 33.60
N ASN A 25 -0.62 0.03 33.90
CA ASN A 25 0.57 0.83 34.18
C ASN A 25 1.81 0.10 33.63
N LEU A 26 2.31 0.54 32.48
CA LEU A 26 3.75 0.44 32.21
C LEU A 26 4.43 1.40 33.20
N ASN A 27 4.71 0.90 34.41
CA ASN A 27 5.51 1.62 35.39
C ASN A 27 6.87 1.92 34.75
N ARG A 28 7.17 3.21 34.61
CA ARG A 28 8.41 3.76 34.02
C ARG A 28 9.71 3.35 34.74
N ASN A 29 9.65 2.55 35.81
CA ASN A 29 10.76 2.34 36.75
C ASN A 29 11.17 0.88 37.04
N ASP A 30 10.58 -0.14 36.41
CA ASP A 30 11.01 -1.51 36.68
C ASP A 30 12.00 -2.00 35.63
N LEU A 31 13.17 -2.42 36.13
CA LEU A 31 14.33 -2.90 35.39
C LEU A 31 13.95 -3.83 34.23
N ASN A 32 14.43 -3.41 33.05
CA ASN A 32 14.38 -4.03 31.73
C ASN A 32 12.97 -4.31 31.17
N ASN A 33 12.28 -3.25 30.74
CA ASN A 33 11.19 -3.33 29.76
C ASN A 33 11.51 -4.30 28.60
N ASN A 34 12.77 -4.33 28.15
CA ASN A 34 13.23 -5.27 27.11
C ASN A 34 13.17 -6.74 27.53
N ASP A 35 13.49 -7.07 28.79
CA ASP A 35 13.46 -8.46 29.28
C ASP A 35 12.01 -8.94 29.42
N ARG A 36 11.11 -8.06 29.89
CA ARG A 36 9.69 -8.36 29.97
C ARG A 36 9.06 -8.56 28.59
N VAL A 37 9.33 -7.65 27.64
CA VAL A 37 8.85 -7.77 26.25
C VAL A 37 9.41 -9.04 25.60
N SER A 38 10.68 -9.35 25.82
CA SER A 38 11.30 -10.60 25.32
C SER A 38 10.65 -11.86 25.91
N GLN A 39 10.30 -11.85 27.20
CA GLN A 39 9.57 -12.94 27.83
C GLN A 39 8.15 -13.10 27.26
N ILE A 40 7.45 -12.00 27.02
CA ILE A 40 6.11 -11.99 26.42
C ILE A 40 6.18 -12.51 24.98
N TYR A 41 7.16 -12.05 24.20
CA TYR A 41 7.46 -12.55 22.85
C TYR A 41 7.67 -14.07 22.86
N ASN A 42 8.57 -14.56 23.71
CA ASN A 42 8.88 -15.99 23.81
C ASN A 42 7.65 -16.83 24.19
N LYS A 43 6.76 -16.31 25.06
CA LYS A 43 5.50 -16.98 25.38
C LYS A 43 4.53 -16.95 24.20
N TYR A 44 4.45 -15.84 23.49
CA TYR A 44 3.52 -15.64 22.39
C TYR A 44 3.84 -16.54 21.18
N ILE A 45 5.11 -16.65 20.79
CA ILE A 45 5.50 -17.47 19.63
C ILE A 45 5.22 -18.97 19.82
N LEU A 46 5.13 -19.44 21.07
CA LEU A 46 4.81 -20.83 21.41
C LEU A 46 3.31 -21.14 21.36
N LEU A 47 2.45 -20.12 21.19
CA LEU A 47 1.01 -20.33 21.15
C LEU A 47 0.56 -20.93 19.82
N SER A 48 -0.43 -21.81 19.89
CA SER A 48 -1.15 -22.27 18.70
C SER A 48 -2.02 -21.16 18.11
N ASN A 49 -2.40 -21.28 16.83
CA ASN A 49 -3.30 -20.33 16.18
C ASN A 49 -4.65 -20.19 16.91
N GLU A 50 -5.15 -21.29 17.50
CA GLU A 50 -6.37 -21.25 18.31
C GLU A 50 -6.19 -20.42 19.59
N GLN A 51 -5.04 -20.57 20.26
CA GLN A 51 -4.73 -19.79 21.46
C GLN A 51 -4.53 -18.31 21.15
N LYS A 52 -3.88 -17.99 20.02
CA LYS A 52 -3.75 -16.63 19.51
C LYS A 52 -5.13 -16.02 19.17
N ASN A 53 -6.02 -16.79 18.55
CA ASN A 53 -7.41 -16.35 18.32
C ASN A 53 -8.16 -16.10 19.65
N LYS A 54 -7.93 -16.90 20.69
CA LYS A 54 -8.50 -16.66 22.04
C LYS A 54 -7.99 -15.36 22.67
N ILE A 55 -6.79 -14.90 22.34
CA ILE A 55 -6.26 -13.59 22.77
C ILE A 55 -7.01 -12.45 22.05
N ILE A 56 -7.24 -12.60 20.75
CA ILE A 56 -8.02 -11.62 19.95
C ILE A 56 -9.45 -11.52 20.49
N GLN A 57 -10.13 -12.67 20.68
CA GLN A 57 -11.47 -12.73 21.27
C GLN A 57 -11.52 -12.07 22.64
N PHE A 58 -10.53 -12.36 23.49
CA PHE A 58 -10.43 -11.73 24.81
C PHE A 58 -10.28 -10.21 24.69
N THR A 59 -9.41 -9.73 23.80
CA THR A 59 -9.21 -8.30 23.57
C THR A 59 -10.50 -7.61 23.12
N ALA A 60 -11.22 -8.21 22.16
CA ALA A 60 -12.51 -7.71 21.68
C ALA A 60 -13.53 -7.60 22.83
N GLN A 61 -13.65 -8.64 23.66
CA GLN A 61 -14.53 -8.64 24.83
C GLN A 61 -14.17 -7.55 25.84
N GLN A 62 -12.88 -7.32 26.10
CA GLN A 62 -12.46 -6.26 27.03
C GLN A 62 -12.79 -4.87 26.48
N LEU A 63 -12.50 -4.61 25.21
CA LEU A 63 -12.81 -3.33 24.57
C LEU A 63 -14.32 -3.04 24.61
N GLN A 64 -15.16 -4.02 24.30
CA GLN A 64 -16.62 -3.90 24.37
C GLN A 64 -17.11 -3.65 25.81
N ASN A 65 -16.56 -4.37 26.80
CA ASN A 65 -16.94 -4.19 28.21
C ASN A 65 -16.58 -2.82 28.78
N ILE A 66 -15.52 -2.17 28.26
CA ILE A 66 -15.05 -0.87 28.77
C ILE A 66 -15.90 0.30 28.30
N LEU A 67 -16.65 0.16 27.20
CA LEU A 67 -17.62 1.20 26.81
C LEU A 67 -18.58 1.50 27.97
N TYR A 68 -19.00 0.46 28.70
CA TYR A 68 -19.94 0.56 29.82
C TYR A 68 -19.32 1.07 31.13
N ARG A 69 -17.99 1.20 31.21
CA ARG A 69 -17.26 1.49 32.46
C ARG A 69 -16.44 2.79 32.43
N GLU A 70 -16.46 3.53 31.33
CA GLU A 70 -15.69 4.78 31.11
C GLU A 70 -14.15 4.66 31.30
N GLU A 71 -13.59 3.45 31.39
CA GLU A 71 -12.15 3.27 31.63
C GLU A 71 -11.29 3.60 30.40
N SER A 72 -10.01 3.93 30.62
CA SER A 72 -9.04 4.09 29.52
C SER A 72 -8.72 2.74 28.86
N ILE A 73 -8.79 2.70 27.53
CA ILE A 73 -8.42 1.54 26.70
C ILE A 73 -6.97 1.61 26.19
N HIS A 74 -6.22 2.64 26.59
CA HIS A 74 -4.87 2.91 26.09
C HIS A 74 -3.95 1.71 26.20
N ASN A 75 -3.77 1.17 27.42
CA ASN A 75 -2.81 0.10 27.63
C ASN A 75 -3.23 -1.21 26.96
N GLN A 76 -4.53 -1.46 26.85
CA GLN A 76 -5.04 -2.63 26.14
C GLN A 76 -4.71 -2.58 24.65
N LEU A 77 -4.97 -1.44 24.01
CA LEU A 77 -4.64 -1.24 22.60
C LEU A 77 -3.13 -1.22 22.38
N TYR A 78 -2.37 -0.55 23.24
CA TYR A 78 -0.91 -0.54 23.18
C TYR A 78 -0.32 -1.95 23.28
N SER A 79 -0.70 -2.71 24.31
CA SER A 79 -0.26 -4.10 24.51
C SER A 79 -0.69 -5.01 23.36
N PHE A 80 -1.90 -4.82 22.83
CA PHE A 80 -2.38 -5.56 21.67
C PHE A 80 -1.56 -5.26 20.40
N CYS A 81 -1.31 -3.97 20.10
CA CYS A 81 -0.47 -3.56 18.97
C CYS A 81 0.96 -4.09 19.12
N LEU A 82 1.52 -4.08 20.33
CA LEU A 82 2.83 -4.67 20.62
C LEU A 82 2.85 -6.18 20.36
N ILE A 83 1.89 -6.93 20.91
CA ILE A 83 1.78 -8.39 20.68
C ILE A 83 1.60 -8.69 19.20
N SER A 84 0.78 -7.91 18.51
CA SER A 84 0.57 -8.07 17.08
C SER A 84 1.89 -7.92 16.31
N GLY A 85 2.79 -7.05 16.80
CA GLY A 85 4.17 -6.88 16.34
C GLY A 85 5.06 -8.12 16.34
N PHE A 86 4.73 -9.15 17.12
CA PHE A 86 5.58 -10.34 17.27
C PHE A 86 5.48 -11.31 16.11
N GLU A 87 4.40 -11.28 15.33
CA GLU A 87 4.17 -12.22 14.23
C GLU A 87 3.36 -11.55 13.11
N LYS A 88 4.06 -11.00 12.12
CA LYS A 88 3.46 -10.21 11.03
C LYS A 88 2.46 -10.96 10.16
N GLU A 89 2.65 -12.27 9.99
CA GLU A 89 1.82 -13.11 9.13
C GLU A 89 0.46 -13.47 9.76
N PHE A 90 0.34 -13.37 11.09
CA PHE A 90 -0.92 -13.63 11.76
C PHE A 90 -1.76 -12.35 11.64
N GLU A 91 -2.87 -12.37 10.90
CA GLU A 91 -3.72 -11.19 10.61
C GLU A 91 -4.45 -10.63 11.87
N HIS A 92 -3.73 -10.24 12.94
CA HIS A 92 -4.31 -9.86 14.24
C HIS A 92 -5.34 -8.76 14.13
N ILE A 93 -4.96 -7.69 13.44
CA ILE A 93 -5.73 -6.46 13.33
C ILE A 93 -7.06 -6.74 12.63
N LYS A 94 -7.00 -7.37 11.46
CA LYS A 94 -8.18 -7.71 10.67
C LYS A 94 -9.15 -8.60 11.45
N LYS A 95 -8.62 -9.65 12.10
CA LYS A 95 -9.42 -10.52 12.98
C LYS A 95 -10.04 -9.79 14.16
N LEU A 96 -9.32 -8.83 14.77
CA LEU A 96 -9.87 -8.03 15.87
C LEU A 96 -10.99 -7.12 15.38
N VAL A 97 -10.83 -6.47 14.22
CA VAL A 97 -11.89 -5.67 13.59
C VAL A 97 -13.12 -6.53 13.32
N GLU A 98 -12.95 -7.72 12.73
CA GLU A 98 -14.05 -8.68 12.50
C GLU A 98 -14.78 -9.00 13.81
N GLN A 99 -14.06 -9.40 14.86
CA GLN A 99 -14.63 -9.73 16.17
C GLN A 99 -15.35 -8.55 16.85
N LEU A 100 -14.83 -7.33 16.73
CA LEU A 100 -15.48 -6.14 17.26
C LEU A 100 -16.81 -5.83 16.57
N THR A 101 -17.05 -6.40 15.39
CA THR A 101 -18.21 -6.12 14.53
C THR A 101 -19.27 -7.23 14.51
N GLU A 102 -18.96 -8.43 15.03
CA GLU A 102 -19.84 -9.62 14.97
C GLU A 102 -21.19 -9.46 15.69
N ASN A 103 -21.23 -8.74 16.82
CA ASN A 103 -22.42 -8.70 17.69
C ASN A 103 -23.30 -7.46 17.45
N LYS A 104 -22.71 -6.27 17.47
CA LYS A 104 -23.38 -4.99 17.22
C LYS A 104 -22.34 -3.92 16.91
N LEU A 105 -22.53 -3.20 15.81
CA LEU A 105 -21.70 -2.06 15.44
C LEU A 105 -21.96 -0.90 16.42
N GLU A 106 -21.09 -0.73 17.42
CA GLU A 106 -21.16 0.39 18.36
C GLU A 106 -20.21 1.51 17.94
N MET A 107 -20.74 2.54 17.26
CA MET A 107 -19.90 3.61 16.69
C MET A 107 -19.10 4.41 17.74
N ASN A 108 -19.64 4.56 18.94
CA ASN A 108 -18.92 5.19 20.07
C ASN A 108 -17.67 4.39 20.47
N LEU A 109 -17.73 3.05 20.39
CA LEU A 109 -16.57 2.20 20.66
C LEU A 109 -15.48 2.44 19.61
N PHE A 110 -15.85 2.40 18.33
CA PHE A 110 -14.89 2.63 17.23
C PHE A 110 -14.26 4.03 17.31
N LYS A 111 -15.06 5.06 17.61
CA LYS A 111 -14.55 6.41 17.82
C LYS A 111 -13.52 6.45 18.96
N LYS A 112 -13.82 5.82 20.11
CA LYS A 112 -12.91 5.75 21.26
C LYS A 112 -11.63 4.97 20.95
N ILE A 113 -11.74 3.86 20.22
CA ILE A 113 -10.58 3.10 19.72
C ILE A 113 -9.72 3.99 18.84
N CYS A 114 -10.31 4.65 17.83
CA CYS A 114 -9.56 5.51 16.92
C CYS A 114 -8.87 6.68 17.64
N GLN A 115 -9.57 7.35 18.55
CA GLN A 115 -8.98 8.39 19.41
C GLN A 115 -7.76 7.89 20.16
N THR A 116 -7.88 6.72 20.79
CA THR A 116 -6.81 6.15 21.59
C THR A 116 -5.62 5.69 20.74
N LEU A 117 -5.88 5.10 19.56
CA LEU A 117 -4.83 4.71 18.62
C LEU A 117 -4.04 5.93 18.12
N PHE A 118 -4.71 7.05 17.82
CA PHE A 118 -3.99 8.28 17.49
C PHE A 118 -3.14 8.81 18.65
N THR A 119 -3.63 8.72 19.90
CA THR A 119 -2.82 9.07 21.07
C THR A 119 -1.58 8.19 21.21
N ILE A 120 -1.71 6.88 20.96
CA ILE A 120 -0.57 5.95 20.95
C ILE A 120 0.42 6.35 19.86
N ILE A 121 -0.06 6.61 18.65
CA ILE A 121 0.76 7.03 17.51
C ILE A 121 1.55 8.30 17.82
N ASP A 122 0.88 9.32 18.35
CA ASP A 122 1.52 10.59 18.72
C ASP A 122 2.62 10.36 19.78
N HIS A 123 2.33 9.53 20.79
CA HIS A 123 3.30 9.21 21.82
C HIS A 123 4.54 8.48 21.28
N GLU A 124 4.34 7.51 20.40
CA GLU A 124 5.43 6.71 19.83
C GLU A 124 6.29 7.49 18.84
N TYR A 125 5.75 8.54 18.20
CA TYR A 125 6.53 9.43 17.34
C TYR A 125 7.30 10.52 18.10
N ASP A 126 6.85 10.88 19.31
CA ASP A 126 7.52 11.88 20.16
C ASP A 126 8.75 11.31 20.91
N ILE A 127 8.89 9.99 21.02
CA ILE A 127 9.99 9.35 21.75
C ILE A 127 11.21 9.18 20.84
N ASP A 128 12.36 9.75 21.22
CA ASP A 128 13.67 9.65 20.50
C ASP A 128 14.13 8.21 20.23
N THR A 129 13.55 7.22 20.93
CA THR A 129 13.68 5.78 20.66
C THR A 129 12.40 5.25 20.03
N ILE A 130 12.24 5.50 18.73
CA ILE A 130 11.07 5.13 17.93
C ILE A 130 10.80 3.62 18.03
N ASN A 131 9.72 3.19 18.67
CA ASN A 131 9.17 1.85 18.48
C ASN A 131 8.22 1.88 17.28
N SER A 132 8.79 2.01 16.09
CA SER A 132 8.07 2.15 14.81
C SER A 132 7.05 1.05 14.56
N THR A 133 7.24 -0.10 15.21
CA THR A 133 6.33 -1.24 15.13
C THR A 133 4.99 -0.92 15.78
N VAL A 134 4.94 -0.41 17.01
CA VAL A 134 3.65 -0.14 17.67
C VAL A 134 2.87 0.96 16.95
N ALA A 135 3.56 2.02 16.48
CA ALA A 135 2.96 3.06 15.66
C ALA A 135 2.39 2.49 14.36
N ALA A 136 3.15 1.66 13.62
CA ALA A 136 2.69 1.06 12.38
C ALA A 136 1.51 0.10 12.56
N TYR A 137 1.50 -0.71 13.63
CA TYR A 137 0.35 -1.56 13.96
C TYR A 137 -0.87 -0.73 14.37
N SER A 138 -0.67 0.39 15.06
CA SER A 138 -1.75 1.32 15.39
C SER A 138 -2.33 1.98 14.13
N LEU A 139 -1.47 2.39 13.18
CA LEU A 139 -1.86 2.92 11.88
C LEU A 139 -2.61 1.86 11.06
N ALA A 140 -2.08 0.65 10.94
CA ALA A 140 -2.74 -0.45 10.25
C ALA A 140 -4.13 -0.73 10.86
N PHE A 141 -4.27 -0.64 12.19
CA PHE A 141 -5.55 -0.83 12.85
C PHE A 141 -6.56 0.28 12.52
N LEU A 142 -6.13 1.54 12.49
CA LEU A 142 -6.98 2.64 12.03
C LEU A 142 -7.45 2.45 10.57
N ILE A 143 -6.55 2.03 9.68
CA ILE A 143 -6.86 1.79 8.27
C ILE A 143 -7.89 0.67 8.13
N GLU A 144 -7.67 -0.47 8.78
CA GLU A 144 -8.56 -1.63 8.70
C GLU A 144 -9.95 -1.31 9.26
N ILE A 145 -10.04 -0.56 10.36
CA ILE A 145 -11.32 -0.03 10.85
C ILE A 145 -11.99 0.81 9.76
N GLY A 146 -11.27 1.78 9.19
CA GLY A 146 -11.84 2.69 8.20
C GLY A 146 -12.33 1.98 6.92
N ILE A 147 -11.54 1.03 6.40
CA ILE A 147 -11.91 0.23 5.22
C ILE A 147 -13.13 -0.65 5.53
N TYR A 148 -13.12 -1.32 6.68
CA TYR A 148 -14.24 -2.16 7.10
C TYR A 148 -15.55 -1.35 7.20
N LEU A 149 -15.51 -0.21 7.90
CA LEU A 149 -16.70 0.63 8.08
C LEU A 149 -17.19 1.21 6.73
N ASN A 150 -16.28 1.59 5.83
CA ASN A 150 -16.64 2.04 4.48
C ASN A 150 -17.32 0.92 3.68
N ASN A 151 -16.82 -0.31 3.75
CA ASN A 151 -17.43 -1.47 3.10
C ASN A 151 -18.82 -1.77 3.66
N GLN A 152 -19.04 -1.61 4.97
CA GLN A 152 -20.37 -1.76 5.59
C GLN A 152 -21.33 -0.64 5.17
N ASN A 153 -20.87 0.61 5.12
CA ASN A 153 -21.66 1.76 4.65
C ASN A 153 -22.18 1.54 3.23
N SER A 154 -21.36 0.94 2.35
CA SER A 154 -21.78 0.62 0.98
C SER A 154 -22.87 -0.45 0.88
N LYS A 155 -23.05 -1.28 1.91
CA LYS A 155 -23.99 -2.41 1.94
C LYS A 155 -25.30 -2.09 2.69
N ASN A 156 -25.26 -1.25 3.73
CA ASN A 156 -26.39 -1.02 4.64
C ASN A 156 -26.81 0.46 4.68
N LYS A 157 -28.09 0.75 4.38
CA LYS A 157 -28.65 2.11 4.33
C LYS A 157 -29.02 2.73 5.69
N HIS A 158 -28.98 1.97 6.79
CA HIS A 158 -29.70 2.33 8.02
C HIS A 158 -28.88 2.98 9.15
N ASP A 159 -27.56 3.15 9.01
CA ASP A 159 -26.72 3.80 10.05
C ASP A 159 -25.56 4.65 9.46
N THR A 160 -25.80 5.22 8.28
CA THR A 160 -24.76 5.80 7.41
C THR A 160 -24.07 7.03 8.01
N GLU A 161 -24.78 7.86 8.78
CA GLU A 161 -24.23 9.13 9.30
C GLU A 161 -23.15 8.93 10.38
N GLN A 162 -23.39 8.01 11.33
CA GLN A 162 -22.40 7.75 12.38
C GLN A 162 -21.17 7.00 11.85
N LEU A 163 -21.37 6.08 10.89
CA LEU A 163 -20.28 5.43 10.16
C LEU A 163 -19.40 6.46 9.45
N GLN A 164 -20.02 7.39 8.73
CA GLN A 164 -19.32 8.47 8.05
C GLN A 164 -18.56 9.37 9.04
N HIS A 165 -19.10 9.64 10.23
CA HIS A 165 -18.38 10.42 11.24
C HIS A 165 -17.07 9.73 11.67
N VAL A 166 -17.06 8.41 11.87
CA VAL A 166 -15.82 7.69 12.24
C VAL A 166 -14.82 7.69 11.09
N ILE A 167 -15.27 7.43 9.87
CA ILE A 167 -14.42 7.50 8.66
C ILE A 167 -13.80 8.90 8.51
N GLN A 168 -14.62 9.96 8.58
CA GLN A 168 -14.16 11.34 8.51
C GLN A 168 -13.18 11.68 9.63
N TYR A 169 -13.39 11.15 10.84
CA TYR A 169 -12.47 11.33 11.96
C TYR A 169 -11.10 10.70 11.68
N ILE A 170 -11.07 9.47 11.16
CA ILE A 170 -9.82 8.78 10.76
C ILE A 170 -9.13 9.58 9.65
N THR A 171 -9.84 9.87 8.56
CA THR A 171 -9.30 10.63 7.41
C THR A 171 -8.71 11.96 7.86
N SER A 172 -9.45 12.77 8.63
CA SER A 172 -9.00 14.10 9.06
C SER A 172 -7.76 14.04 9.95
N ASN A 173 -7.68 13.06 10.85
CA ASN A 173 -6.54 12.91 11.75
C ASN A 173 -5.29 12.36 11.05
N LEU A 174 -5.43 11.46 10.08
CA LEU A 174 -4.31 11.02 9.24
C LEU A 174 -3.79 12.17 8.38
N LEU A 175 -4.68 12.95 7.74
CA LEU A 175 -4.31 14.13 6.95
C LEU A 175 -3.63 15.22 7.77
N ALA A 176 -4.03 15.41 9.03
CA ALA A 176 -3.37 16.36 9.92
C ALA A 176 -1.92 15.95 10.20
N ARG A 177 -1.69 14.65 10.47
CA ARG A 177 -0.39 14.09 10.83
C ARG A 177 0.53 13.85 9.64
N SER A 178 0.03 13.78 8.41
CA SER A 178 0.87 13.60 7.22
C SER A 178 1.86 14.74 6.95
N ASN A 179 1.64 15.90 7.57
CA ASN A 179 2.56 17.04 7.50
C ASN A 179 3.79 16.83 8.40
N ILE A 180 3.72 15.90 9.36
CA ILE A 180 4.89 15.42 10.09
C ILE A 180 5.74 14.61 9.10
N ASN A 181 7.07 14.69 9.20
CA ASN A 181 7.97 13.97 8.30
C ASN A 181 8.04 12.47 8.63
N ASN A 182 6.93 11.78 8.41
CA ASN A 182 6.80 10.35 8.61
C ASN A 182 6.24 9.69 7.34
N GLU A 183 7.04 8.82 6.71
CA GLU A 183 6.66 8.18 5.45
C GLU A 183 5.51 7.19 5.66
N GLU A 184 5.49 6.48 6.78
CA GLU A 184 4.48 5.47 7.14
C GLU A 184 3.08 6.05 7.14
N ILE A 185 2.89 7.25 7.70
CA ILE A 185 1.60 7.95 7.68
C ILE A 185 1.20 8.30 6.24
N ARG A 186 2.15 8.71 5.39
CA ARG A 186 1.86 9.09 4.00
C ARG A 186 1.45 7.87 3.17
N ILE A 187 2.06 6.72 3.43
CA ILE A 187 1.74 5.44 2.77
C ILE A 187 0.42 4.90 3.26
N ALA A 188 0.22 4.92 4.58
CA ALA A 188 -1.05 4.62 5.22
C ALA A 188 -2.18 5.43 4.56
N LEU A 189 -1.94 6.72 4.30
CA LEU A 189 -2.90 7.58 3.61
C LEU A 189 -3.16 7.16 2.17
N VAL A 190 -2.14 6.88 1.36
CA VAL A 190 -2.35 6.43 -0.03
C VAL A 190 -3.14 5.11 -0.03
N TYR A 191 -2.71 4.14 0.78
CA TYR A 191 -3.37 2.84 0.94
C TYR A 191 -4.84 2.98 1.37
N TYR A 192 -5.08 3.85 2.35
CA TYR A 192 -6.40 4.07 2.93
C TYR A 192 -7.34 4.81 1.97
N LEU A 193 -6.85 5.92 1.39
CA LEU A 193 -7.64 6.77 0.49
C LEU A 193 -7.97 6.05 -0.82
N SER A 194 -7.11 5.15 -1.32
CA SER A 194 -7.40 4.35 -2.51
C SER A 194 -8.55 3.35 -2.30
N ARG A 195 -8.89 3.03 -1.04
CA ARG A 195 -9.90 2.01 -0.68
C ARG A 195 -11.19 2.57 -0.09
N ILE A 196 -11.26 3.86 0.23
CA ILE A 196 -12.49 4.53 0.66
C ILE A 196 -13.08 5.35 -0.49
N LYS A 197 -14.41 5.31 -0.67
CA LYS A 197 -15.07 5.89 -1.87
C LYS A 197 -15.49 7.35 -1.70
N ASP A 198 -15.75 7.80 -0.48
CA ASP A 198 -16.32 9.14 -0.24
C ASP A 198 -15.23 10.23 -0.23
N LYS A 199 -15.23 11.12 -1.24
CA LYS A 199 -14.34 12.30 -1.37
C LYS A 199 -12.83 11.99 -1.31
N SER A 200 -12.44 10.73 -1.49
CA SER A 200 -11.05 10.28 -1.39
C SER A 200 -10.16 10.91 -2.42
N GLN A 201 -10.63 11.07 -3.68
CA GLN A 201 -9.81 11.62 -4.76
C GLN A 201 -9.27 13.02 -4.45
N MET A 202 -10.10 13.92 -3.93
CA MET A 202 -9.67 15.28 -3.58
C MET A 202 -8.58 15.27 -2.50
N TYR A 203 -8.72 14.41 -1.49
CA TYR A 203 -7.72 14.28 -0.43
C TYR A 203 -6.45 13.59 -0.92
N LEU A 204 -6.59 12.59 -1.78
CA LEU A 204 -5.50 11.88 -2.40
C LEU A 204 -4.69 12.85 -3.27
N ASP A 205 -5.34 13.61 -4.15
CA ASP A 205 -4.69 14.64 -4.96
C ASP A 205 -3.94 15.66 -4.09
N LYS A 206 -4.53 16.09 -2.97
CA LYS A 206 -3.87 17.02 -2.05
C LYS A 206 -2.63 16.43 -1.40
N ILE A 207 -2.65 15.16 -1.02
CA ILE A 207 -1.51 14.47 -0.41
C ILE A 207 -0.42 14.20 -1.45
N LEU A 208 -0.80 13.69 -2.62
CA LEU A 208 0.12 13.41 -3.73
C LEU A 208 0.76 14.70 -4.27
N SER A 209 0.02 15.82 -4.31
CA SER A 209 0.60 17.10 -4.71
C SER A 209 1.65 17.63 -3.74
N ARG A 210 1.59 17.23 -2.46
CA ARG A 210 2.53 17.71 -1.43
C ARG A 210 3.73 16.80 -1.25
N PHE A 211 3.50 15.49 -1.29
CA PHE A 211 4.51 14.50 -0.89
C PHE A 211 4.74 13.41 -1.94
N GLY A 212 3.97 13.42 -3.05
CA GLY A 212 3.98 12.35 -4.03
C GLY A 212 5.34 12.11 -4.67
N GLU A 213 6.12 13.17 -4.91
CA GLU A 213 7.47 13.06 -5.47
C GLU A 213 8.39 12.28 -4.53
N SER A 214 8.56 12.80 -3.31
CA SER A 214 9.39 12.16 -2.27
C SER A 214 8.93 10.73 -1.95
N LEU A 215 7.61 10.48 -1.98
CA LEU A 215 7.05 9.16 -1.72
C LEU A 215 7.40 8.19 -2.84
N LEU A 216 7.13 8.54 -4.10
CA LEU A 216 7.46 7.69 -5.25
C LEU A 216 8.95 7.43 -5.34
N GLU A 217 9.80 8.44 -5.17
CA GLU A 217 11.25 8.27 -5.16
C GLU A 217 11.69 7.29 -4.06
N SER A 218 11.15 7.43 -2.84
CA SER A 218 11.44 6.53 -1.72
C SER A 218 11.01 5.09 -2.02
N VAL A 219 9.81 4.89 -2.59
CA VAL A 219 9.33 3.55 -2.97
C VAL A 219 10.20 2.93 -4.07
N PHE A 220 10.53 3.69 -5.12
CA PHE A 220 11.40 3.19 -6.19
C PHE A 220 12.80 2.88 -5.68
N ASN A 221 13.37 3.70 -4.80
CA ASN A 221 14.68 3.41 -4.19
C ASN A 221 14.63 2.09 -3.41
N LYS A 222 13.58 1.86 -2.61
CA LYS A 222 13.39 0.59 -1.87
C LYS A 222 13.14 -0.58 -2.83
N TYR A 223 12.49 -0.35 -3.96
CA TYR A 223 12.38 -1.35 -5.02
C TYR A 223 13.75 -1.70 -5.61
N PHE A 224 14.50 -0.75 -6.13
CA PHE A 224 15.74 -1.06 -6.85
C PHE A 224 16.92 -1.45 -5.95
N ILE A 225 16.99 -0.92 -4.73
CA ILE A 225 18.22 -0.96 -3.92
C ILE A 225 18.09 -1.87 -2.69
N ASP A 226 16.90 -2.05 -2.10
CA ASP A 226 16.72 -2.81 -0.86
C ASP A 226 16.13 -4.21 -1.10
N PRO A 227 16.93 -5.31 -1.02
CA PRO A 227 16.43 -6.66 -1.27
C PRO A 227 15.36 -7.14 -0.29
N LYS A 228 15.35 -6.61 0.95
CA LYS A 228 14.37 -7.01 1.98
C LYS A 228 13.01 -6.39 1.72
N LYS A 229 13.00 -5.23 1.07
CA LYS A 229 11.82 -4.39 0.84
C LYS A 229 11.34 -4.42 -0.61
N ASN A 230 12.20 -4.80 -1.55
CA ASN A 230 11.93 -4.86 -2.98
C ASN A 230 10.56 -5.45 -3.31
N LYS A 231 10.23 -6.60 -2.72
CA LYS A 231 8.97 -7.30 -2.99
C LYS A 231 7.75 -6.46 -2.62
N ILE A 232 7.71 -5.88 -1.42
CA ILE A 232 6.53 -5.13 -0.98
C ILE A 232 6.47 -3.78 -1.72
N ALA A 233 7.62 -3.17 -2.02
CA ALA A 233 7.71 -1.93 -2.83
C ALA A 233 7.17 -2.16 -4.24
N PHE A 234 7.47 -3.30 -4.84
CA PHE A 234 6.89 -3.72 -6.09
C PHE A 234 5.36 -3.82 -6.00
N TYR A 235 4.80 -4.50 -4.99
CA TYR A 235 3.34 -4.58 -4.81
C TYR A 235 2.70 -3.20 -4.66
N PHE A 236 3.28 -2.34 -3.81
CA PHE A 236 2.79 -0.97 -3.64
C PHE A 236 2.75 -0.21 -4.96
N LEU A 237 3.84 -0.25 -5.74
CA LEU A 237 3.89 0.41 -7.04
C LEU A 237 2.86 -0.19 -8.01
N THR A 238 2.75 -1.52 -8.08
CA THR A 238 1.80 -2.15 -9.00
C THR A 238 0.34 -1.84 -8.67
N GLU A 239 0.02 -1.67 -7.38
CA GLU A 239 -1.34 -1.40 -6.93
C GLU A 239 -1.69 0.09 -6.99
N HIS A 240 -0.76 0.98 -6.60
CA HIS A 240 -1.08 2.40 -6.37
C HIS A 240 -0.56 3.35 -7.46
N LEU A 241 0.34 2.93 -8.36
CA LEU A 241 0.97 3.85 -9.33
C LEU A 241 -0.04 4.57 -10.24
N ASN A 242 -1.17 3.94 -10.60
CA ASN A 242 -2.22 4.61 -11.38
C ASN A 242 -2.76 5.88 -10.72
N LEU A 243 -2.81 5.92 -9.38
CA LEU A 243 -3.27 7.11 -8.65
C LEU A 243 -2.36 8.32 -8.89
N PHE A 244 -1.06 8.06 -9.11
CA PHE A 244 -0.08 9.07 -9.44
C PHE A 244 -0.15 9.44 -10.93
N LEU A 245 -0.34 8.45 -11.80
CA LEU A 245 -0.38 8.66 -13.25
C LEU A 245 -1.65 9.39 -13.71
N GLY A 246 -2.81 9.05 -13.13
CA GLY A 246 -4.13 9.59 -13.46
C GLY A 246 -4.60 10.74 -12.56
N GLY A 247 -3.74 11.23 -11.67
CA GLY A 247 -4.05 12.38 -10.81
C GLY A 247 -4.19 13.70 -11.59
N SER A 248 -4.31 14.81 -10.87
CA SER A 248 -4.31 16.15 -11.48
C SER A 248 -3.07 16.38 -12.38
N ALA A 249 -3.15 17.32 -13.33
CA ALA A 249 -2.06 17.59 -14.27
C ALA A 249 -0.70 17.82 -13.59
N TYR A 250 -0.69 18.50 -12.45
CA TYR A 250 0.52 18.70 -11.64
C TYR A 250 1.10 17.38 -11.11
N ILE A 251 0.24 16.49 -10.59
CA ILE A 251 0.66 15.18 -10.06
C ILE A 251 1.19 14.31 -11.21
N ALA A 252 0.52 14.32 -12.36
CA ALA A 252 0.97 13.59 -13.53
C ALA A 252 2.35 14.08 -14.01
N GLU A 253 2.57 15.40 -14.10
CA GLU A 253 3.87 15.96 -14.48
C GLU A 253 4.98 15.57 -13.49
N MET A 254 4.73 15.70 -12.20
CA MET A 254 5.65 15.27 -11.14
C MET A 254 5.95 13.77 -11.23
N SER A 255 4.93 12.95 -11.42
CA SER A 255 5.08 11.49 -11.53
C SER A 255 5.93 11.11 -12.74
N ASN A 256 5.71 11.78 -13.88
CA ASN A 256 6.51 11.59 -15.09
C ASN A 256 7.98 11.97 -14.85
N ALA A 257 8.25 13.05 -14.12
CA ALA A 257 9.62 13.44 -13.77
C ALA A 257 10.32 12.37 -12.91
N VAL A 258 9.62 11.83 -11.91
CA VAL A 258 10.14 10.72 -11.09
C VAL A 258 10.39 9.48 -11.94
N LEU A 259 9.43 9.07 -12.77
CA LEU A 259 9.59 7.90 -13.65
C LEU A 259 10.77 8.07 -14.61
N GLN A 260 10.96 9.26 -15.19
CA GLN A 260 12.14 9.55 -16.01
C GLN A 260 13.43 9.41 -15.21
N SER A 261 13.50 9.99 -14.02
CA SER A 261 14.66 9.90 -13.13
C SER A 261 15.01 8.44 -12.81
N GLN A 262 14.00 7.63 -12.47
CA GLN A 262 14.17 6.22 -12.11
C GLN A 262 14.53 5.35 -13.31
N MET A 263 13.90 5.58 -14.47
CA MET A 263 14.24 4.93 -15.74
C MET A 263 15.69 5.18 -16.15
N LEU A 264 16.22 6.37 -15.93
CA LEU A 264 17.60 6.70 -16.28
C LEU A 264 18.62 6.13 -15.28
N LYS A 265 18.24 6.02 -14.00
CA LYS A 265 19.10 5.44 -12.95
C LYS A 265 19.17 3.91 -13.03
N ASN A 266 18.05 3.25 -13.28
CA ASN A 266 17.91 1.78 -13.22
C ASN A 266 17.20 1.25 -14.47
N SER A 267 17.76 1.50 -15.66
CA SER A 267 17.06 1.29 -16.95
C SER A 267 16.48 -0.11 -17.14
N ASN A 268 17.24 -1.17 -16.83
CA ASN A 268 16.82 -2.53 -17.14
C ASN A 268 15.75 -3.03 -16.18
N GLU A 269 15.96 -2.83 -14.89
CA GLU A 269 15.00 -3.13 -13.84
C GLU A 269 13.72 -2.31 -14.00
N PHE A 270 13.84 -1.04 -14.41
CA PHE A 270 12.68 -0.18 -14.67
C PHE A 270 11.83 -0.71 -15.82
N ILE A 271 12.43 -1.08 -16.96
CA ILE A 271 11.69 -1.64 -18.10
C ILE A 271 10.97 -2.93 -17.69
N ILE A 272 11.62 -3.81 -16.93
CA ILE A 272 11.01 -5.05 -16.45
C ILE A 272 9.82 -4.77 -15.51
N PHE A 273 9.99 -3.86 -14.55
CA PHE A 273 8.90 -3.43 -13.68
C PHE A 273 7.73 -2.86 -14.50
N PHE A 274 8.03 -1.95 -15.41
CA PHE A 274 7.01 -1.22 -16.16
C PHE A 274 6.27 -2.13 -17.14
N GLU A 275 6.97 -3.13 -17.72
CA GLU A 275 6.33 -4.20 -18.49
C GLU A 275 5.30 -4.97 -17.69
N TYR A 276 5.66 -5.37 -16.47
CA TYR A 276 4.73 -6.08 -15.59
C TYR A 276 3.53 -5.19 -15.25
N PHE A 277 3.80 -3.94 -14.86
CA PHE A 277 2.76 -2.98 -14.49
C PHE A 277 1.76 -2.78 -15.64
N VAL A 278 2.24 -2.46 -16.84
CA VAL A 278 1.38 -2.25 -18.01
C VAL A 278 0.52 -3.48 -18.31
N LYS A 279 1.10 -4.70 -18.30
CA LYS A 279 0.36 -5.94 -18.55
C LYS A 279 -0.73 -6.23 -17.52
N GLU A 280 -0.52 -5.91 -16.25
CA GLU A 280 -1.57 -6.07 -15.23
C GLU A 280 -2.66 -5.02 -15.40
N GLN A 281 -2.30 -3.78 -15.73
CA GLN A 281 -3.26 -2.68 -15.89
C GLN A 281 -4.16 -2.79 -17.11
N ILE A 282 -3.69 -3.39 -18.21
CA ILE A 282 -4.53 -3.61 -19.40
C ILE A 282 -5.75 -4.49 -19.07
N LYS A 283 -5.64 -5.40 -18.09
CA LYS A 283 -6.77 -6.23 -17.66
C LYS A 283 -7.88 -5.43 -16.96
N GLU A 284 -7.54 -4.29 -16.35
CA GLU A 284 -8.46 -3.51 -15.53
C GLU A 284 -9.09 -2.32 -16.27
N MET A 285 -8.55 -1.92 -17.44
CA MET A 285 -9.03 -0.86 -18.34
C MET A 285 -9.23 0.55 -17.75
N ASN A 286 -8.89 0.81 -16.49
CA ASN A 286 -9.34 2.03 -15.81
C ASN A 286 -8.52 3.30 -16.11
N ASP A 287 -7.31 3.22 -16.68
CA ASP A 287 -6.44 4.40 -16.88
C ASP A 287 -5.62 4.39 -18.19
N TYR A 288 -6.18 3.80 -19.25
CA TYR A 288 -5.49 3.58 -20.53
C TYR A 288 -4.85 4.86 -21.12
N LYS A 289 -5.58 5.98 -21.10
CA LYS A 289 -5.10 7.27 -21.62
C LYS A 289 -3.90 7.80 -20.85
N SER A 290 -3.96 7.78 -19.52
CA SER A 290 -2.88 8.24 -18.65
C SER A 290 -1.62 7.43 -18.91
N LEU A 291 -1.73 6.10 -18.96
CA LEU A 291 -0.62 5.21 -19.30
C LEU A 291 -0.01 5.53 -20.67
N THR A 292 -0.84 5.72 -21.71
CA THR A 292 -0.35 6.10 -23.04
C THR A 292 0.46 7.39 -23.01
N ILE A 293 -0.01 8.40 -22.29
CA ILE A 293 0.69 9.69 -22.14
C ILE A 293 2.07 9.48 -21.48
N HIS A 294 2.11 8.78 -20.35
CA HIS A 294 3.35 8.58 -19.58
C HIS A 294 4.37 7.74 -20.35
N ILE A 295 3.97 6.59 -20.93
CA ILE A 295 4.87 5.77 -21.75
C ILE A 295 5.42 6.59 -22.92
N SER A 296 4.57 7.42 -23.56
CA SER A 296 4.99 8.28 -24.68
C SER A 296 6.03 9.32 -24.26
N PHE A 297 5.87 9.94 -23.08
CA PHE A 297 6.87 10.88 -22.56
C PHE A 297 8.20 10.19 -22.20
N LEU A 298 8.16 9.00 -21.60
CA LEU A 298 9.37 8.21 -21.32
C LEU A 298 10.09 7.84 -22.62
N LEU A 299 9.33 7.43 -23.65
CA LEU A 299 9.88 7.07 -24.95
C LEU A 299 10.46 8.30 -25.68
N LYS A 300 9.73 9.43 -25.65
CA LYS A 300 10.22 10.73 -26.13
C LYS A 300 11.57 11.05 -25.50
N LYS A 301 11.66 10.93 -24.17
CA LYS A 301 12.90 11.22 -23.44
C LYS A 301 14.04 10.30 -23.86
N SER A 302 13.74 9.02 -24.04
CA SER A 302 14.70 8.00 -24.47
C SER A 302 15.24 8.28 -25.88
N PHE A 303 14.41 8.81 -26.79
CA PHE A 303 14.85 9.30 -28.09
C PHE A 303 15.75 10.53 -28.00
N GLU A 304 15.43 11.50 -27.13
CA GLU A 304 16.24 12.71 -26.96
C GLU A 304 17.68 12.39 -26.53
N ILE A 305 17.85 11.40 -25.65
CA ILE A 305 19.16 10.97 -25.14
C ILE A 305 19.80 9.87 -25.99
N ASN A 306 19.13 9.39 -27.04
CA ASN A 306 19.56 8.28 -27.91
C ASN A 306 19.96 6.99 -27.16
N ASN A 307 19.19 6.60 -26.13
CA ASN A 307 19.41 5.33 -25.43
C ASN A 307 18.62 4.20 -26.10
N ASN A 308 19.30 3.39 -26.93
CA ASN A 308 18.66 2.36 -27.75
C ASN A 308 17.95 1.27 -26.93
N GLU A 309 18.50 0.88 -25.78
CA GLU A 309 17.89 -0.15 -24.92
C GLU A 309 16.55 0.31 -24.37
N LEU A 310 16.49 1.54 -23.84
CA LEU A 310 15.24 2.16 -23.38
C LEU A 310 14.27 2.40 -24.54
N ILE A 311 14.77 2.86 -25.69
CA ILE A 311 13.94 3.08 -26.88
C ILE A 311 13.25 1.78 -27.29
N ASP A 312 14.00 0.68 -27.43
CA ASP A 312 13.44 -0.58 -27.90
C ASP A 312 12.51 -1.20 -26.85
N GLY A 313 12.87 -1.13 -25.57
CA GLY A 313 12.00 -1.55 -24.47
C GLY A 313 10.67 -0.80 -24.44
N LEU A 314 10.69 0.53 -24.43
CA LEU A 314 9.49 1.36 -24.36
C LEU A 314 8.65 1.31 -25.63
N LYS A 315 9.27 1.19 -26.82
CA LYS A 315 8.53 0.95 -28.07
C LYS A 315 7.70 -0.32 -27.98
N ASN A 316 8.33 -1.43 -27.55
CA ASN A 316 7.64 -2.70 -27.43
C ASN A 316 6.49 -2.61 -26.42
N LEU A 317 6.71 -1.96 -25.27
CA LEU A 317 5.67 -1.73 -24.26
C LEU A 317 4.49 -0.94 -24.81
N LEU A 318 4.77 0.16 -25.50
CA LEU A 318 3.74 1.02 -26.06
C LEU A 318 2.94 0.29 -27.15
N LEU A 319 3.61 -0.52 -27.99
CA LEU A 319 2.94 -1.34 -28.99
C LEU A 319 2.03 -2.41 -28.36
N ILE A 320 2.51 -3.11 -27.33
CA ILE A 320 1.67 -4.08 -26.59
C ILE A 320 0.43 -3.38 -26.01
N HIS A 321 0.64 -2.25 -25.33
CA HIS A 321 -0.43 -1.47 -24.71
C HIS A 321 -1.53 -1.06 -25.70
N ILE A 322 -1.15 -0.56 -26.88
CA ILE A 322 -2.14 -0.16 -27.90
C ILE A 322 -2.75 -1.35 -28.65
N GLU A 323 -1.98 -2.40 -28.95
CA GLU A 323 -2.48 -3.57 -29.69
C GLU A 323 -3.54 -4.32 -28.90
N GLU A 324 -3.37 -4.47 -27.59
CA GLU A 324 -4.38 -5.11 -26.73
C GLU A 324 -5.70 -4.31 -26.70
N ASN A 325 -5.66 -2.98 -26.88
CA ASN A 325 -6.86 -2.15 -26.94
C ASN A 325 -7.53 -2.10 -28.32
N LYS A 326 -6.79 -2.40 -29.39
CA LYS A 326 -7.34 -2.42 -30.76
C LYS A 326 -8.50 -3.40 -30.88
N ASP A 327 -8.40 -4.54 -30.21
CA ASP A 327 -9.42 -5.60 -30.24
C ASP A 327 -10.62 -5.31 -29.32
N ILE A 328 -10.47 -4.34 -28.41
CA ILE A 328 -11.44 -4.04 -27.34
C ILE A 328 -12.22 -2.75 -27.66
N ASN A 329 -11.52 -1.67 -28.00
CA ASN A 329 -12.11 -0.37 -28.26
C ASN A 329 -11.29 0.43 -29.30
N MET A 330 -11.77 0.39 -30.55
CA MET A 330 -11.12 1.08 -31.67
C MET A 330 -11.00 2.60 -31.48
N ASN A 331 -11.95 3.25 -30.79
CA ASN A 331 -11.88 4.69 -30.57
C ASN A 331 -10.76 5.06 -29.58
N GLN A 332 -10.61 4.29 -28.50
CA GLN A 332 -9.49 4.46 -27.57
C GLN A 332 -8.15 4.15 -28.24
N TYR A 333 -8.11 3.15 -29.13
CA TYR A 333 -6.93 2.87 -29.94
C TYR A 333 -6.51 4.07 -30.80
N ILE A 334 -7.45 4.66 -31.56
CA ILE A 334 -7.18 5.83 -32.41
C ILE A 334 -6.71 7.01 -31.55
N GLU A 335 -7.41 7.31 -30.46
CA GLU A 335 -7.04 8.40 -29.54
C GLU A 335 -5.61 8.19 -28.97
N ALA A 336 -5.25 6.95 -28.62
CA ALA A 336 -3.90 6.65 -28.17
C ALA A 336 -2.86 6.87 -29.27
N CYS A 337 -3.12 6.43 -30.50
CA CYS A 337 -2.22 6.70 -31.62
C CYS A 337 -1.98 8.20 -31.82
N ASP A 338 -3.03 9.01 -31.74
CA ASP A 338 -2.92 10.48 -31.89
C ASP A 338 -2.08 11.09 -30.76
N ILE A 339 -2.32 10.70 -29.50
CA ILE A 339 -1.52 11.12 -28.33
C ILE A 339 -0.03 10.79 -28.51
N ILE A 340 0.27 9.56 -28.95
CA ILE A 340 1.65 9.09 -29.15
C ILE A 340 2.34 9.95 -30.21
N ILE A 341 1.67 10.20 -31.33
CA ILE A 341 2.20 11.01 -32.43
C ILE A 341 2.47 12.42 -31.94
N ASP A 342 1.49 13.06 -31.28
CA ASP A 342 1.62 14.42 -30.77
C ASP A 342 2.84 14.57 -29.86
N ILE A 343 2.98 13.69 -28.86
CA ILE A 343 4.09 13.75 -27.87
C ILE A 343 5.46 13.50 -28.53
N ILE A 344 5.57 12.52 -29.42
CA ILE A 344 6.85 12.10 -30.00
C ILE A 344 7.26 12.99 -31.18
N SER A 345 6.32 13.64 -31.86
CA SER A 345 6.56 14.47 -33.06
C SER A 345 7.57 15.60 -32.83
N GLU A 346 7.70 16.08 -31.59
CA GLU A 346 8.65 17.10 -31.21
C GLU A 346 10.11 16.63 -31.30
N VAL A 347 10.36 15.33 -31.25
CA VAL A 347 11.70 14.75 -31.31
C VAL A 347 12.07 14.45 -32.76
N ARG A 348 13.10 15.13 -33.27
CA ARG A 348 13.50 15.08 -34.70
C ARG A 348 14.59 14.05 -35.00
N THR A 349 14.63 12.91 -34.30
CA THR A 349 15.58 11.84 -34.61
C THR A 349 15.09 10.99 -35.78
N LYS A 350 15.96 10.14 -36.33
CA LYS A 350 15.53 9.15 -37.36
C LYS A 350 14.62 8.10 -36.71
N SER A 351 15.02 7.58 -35.56
CA SER A 351 14.29 6.53 -34.83
C SER A 351 12.89 6.96 -34.39
N SER A 352 12.69 8.23 -34.01
CA SER A 352 11.36 8.77 -33.67
C SER A 352 10.47 8.89 -34.91
N ARG A 353 10.99 9.40 -36.03
CA ARG A 353 10.25 9.51 -37.30
C ARG A 353 9.84 8.13 -37.83
N ASP A 354 10.74 7.16 -37.77
CA ASP A 354 10.46 5.78 -38.17
C ASP A 354 9.34 5.18 -37.30
N PHE A 355 9.36 5.45 -35.99
CA PHE A 355 8.31 5.00 -35.07
C PHE A 355 6.95 5.69 -35.31
N ILE A 356 6.93 7.01 -35.51
CA ILE A 356 5.71 7.76 -35.85
C ILE A 356 5.11 7.24 -37.17
N SER A 357 5.95 6.96 -38.17
CA SER A 357 5.49 6.37 -39.42
C SER A 357 4.86 5.00 -39.18
N HIS A 358 5.44 4.18 -38.31
CA HIS A 358 4.89 2.88 -37.95
C HIS A 358 3.50 3.02 -37.31
N ILE A 359 3.35 3.86 -36.29
CA ILE A 359 2.06 4.11 -35.62
C ILE A 359 1.01 4.64 -36.61
N ASN A 360 1.37 5.61 -37.48
CA ASN A 360 0.48 6.11 -38.52
C ASN A 360 -0.01 5.01 -39.47
N THR A 361 0.89 4.12 -39.92
CA THR A 361 0.49 3.01 -40.79
C THR A 361 -0.45 2.02 -40.10
N GLN A 362 -0.31 1.83 -38.79
CA GLN A 362 -1.24 0.99 -38.04
C GLN A 362 -2.60 1.67 -37.79
N ASN A 363 -2.63 3.00 -37.59
CA ASN A 363 -3.83 3.81 -37.40
C ASN A 363 -4.70 3.89 -38.67
N ILE A 364 -4.07 4.04 -39.84
CA ILE A 364 -4.74 4.23 -41.14
C ILE A 364 -5.25 2.92 -41.77
N ALA A 365 -4.97 1.75 -41.19
CA ALA A 365 -5.37 0.45 -41.76
C ALA A 365 -6.65 -0.13 -41.11
N PRO A 366 -7.87 0.25 -41.55
CA PRO A 366 -9.04 -0.55 -41.30
C PRO A 366 -9.06 -1.70 -42.31
N LYS A 367 -9.19 -2.92 -41.79
CA LYS A 367 -9.47 -4.19 -42.50
C LYS A 367 -8.25 -5.00 -42.96
N LYS A 368 -8.10 -6.15 -42.27
CA LYS A 368 -7.35 -7.37 -42.64
C LYS A 368 -5.83 -7.29 -42.53
N LEU A 369 -5.33 -7.17 -41.31
CA LEU A 369 -4.13 -7.94 -40.94
C LEU A 369 -4.63 -9.23 -40.27
N LYS A 370 -4.57 -10.34 -41.01
CA LYS A 370 -4.61 -11.67 -40.39
C LYS A 370 -3.59 -11.65 -39.27
N SER A 371 -3.97 -12.19 -38.12
CA SER A 371 -3.12 -12.43 -36.96
C SER A 371 -1.79 -13.07 -37.41
N ASN A 372 -0.79 -12.24 -37.69
CA ASN A 372 0.56 -12.70 -37.67
C ASN A 372 0.85 -12.83 -36.19
N LYS A 373 0.71 -14.06 -35.68
CA LYS A 373 1.32 -14.47 -34.41
C LYS A 373 2.67 -13.78 -34.37
N ILE A 374 2.84 -12.82 -33.48
CA ILE A 374 4.15 -12.30 -33.11
C ILE A 374 4.97 -13.56 -32.87
N LYS A 375 5.92 -13.85 -33.78
CA LYS A 375 6.85 -14.93 -33.58
C LYS A 375 7.49 -14.60 -32.25
N LYS A 376 7.31 -15.47 -31.25
CA LYS A 376 8.12 -15.48 -30.03
C LYS A 376 9.55 -15.21 -30.46
N LEU A 377 10.00 -13.98 -30.28
CA LEU A 377 11.39 -13.61 -30.48
C LEU A 377 12.09 -14.29 -29.32
N ASN A 378 12.80 -15.36 -29.65
CA ASN A 378 13.72 -16.02 -28.75
C ASN A 378 14.76 -14.97 -28.35
N LEU A 379 14.51 -14.29 -27.23
CA LEU A 379 15.57 -13.74 -26.41
C LEU A 379 16.43 -14.94 -26.02
N HIS A 380 17.63 -15.00 -26.60
CA HIS A 380 18.65 -15.88 -26.08
C HIS A 380 18.81 -15.57 -24.59
N SER A 381 18.49 -16.57 -23.77
CA SER A 381 18.67 -16.56 -22.34
C SER A 381 20.15 -16.42 -22.02
N SER A 382 20.65 -15.19 -21.90
CA SER A 382 21.79 -14.93 -21.04
C SER A 382 21.31 -15.15 -19.61
N LEU A 383 21.76 -16.26 -19.04
CA LEU A 383 21.54 -16.69 -17.67
C LEU A 383 21.82 -15.55 -16.67
N THR A 384 20.80 -14.78 -16.34
CA THR A 384 20.59 -14.10 -15.05
C THR A 384 19.18 -13.48 -15.06
N ASN A 385 18.30 -13.98 -14.18
CA ASN A 385 17.03 -13.39 -13.75
C ASN A 385 15.74 -13.58 -14.59
N ILE A 386 15.59 -14.72 -15.29
CA ILE A 386 14.25 -15.31 -15.52
C ILE A 386 13.78 -15.97 -14.21
N HIS A 387 13.42 -15.15 -13.22
CA HIS A 387 12.76 -15.59 -11.98
C HIS A 387 11.59 -14.69 -11.55
N LEU A 388 11.25 -13.65 -12.32
CA LEU A 388 10.28 -12.64 -11.90
C LEU A 388 8.83 -13.05 -12.25
N GLU A 389 8.54 -13.62 -13.42
CA GLU A 389 7.14 -13.95 -13.80
C GLU A 389 6.48 -15.06 -12.96
N ASN A 390 7.26 -16.02 -12.46
CA ASN A 390 6.70 -17.19 -11.76
C ASN A 390 6.69 -17.08 -10.22
N ASN A 391 7.36 -16.07 -9.66
CA ASN A 391 7.49 -15.96 -8.20
C ASN A 391 6.44 -15.02 -7.59
N TYR A 392 6.10 -13.86 -8.17
CA TYR A 392 5.17 -12.92 -7.51
C TYR A 392 3.69 -13.33 -7.55
N LYS A 393 3.25 -14.12 -8.54
CA LYS A 393 1.87 -14.65 -8.59
C LYS A 393 1.59 -15.75 -7.55
N LYS A 394 2.63 -16.29 -6.88
CA LYS A 394 2.49 -17.37 -5.89
C LYS A 394 2.42 -16.88 -4.44
N TYR A 395 2.67 -15.60 -4.19
CA TYR A 395 2.67 -15.07 -2.83
C TYR A 395 1.38 -14.30 -2.56
N PRO A 396 0.84 -14.37 -1.33
CA PRO A 396 -0.28 -13.53 -0.94
C PRO A 396 0.10 -12.05 -1.10
N HIS A 397 -0.88 -11.23 -1.48
CA HIS A 397 -0.74 -9.77 -1.48
C HIS A 397 -0.31 -9.33 -0.08
N PRO A 398 0.63 -8.37 0.05
CA PRO A 398 1.00 -7.87 1.36
C PRO A 398 -0.21 -7.26 2.08
N SER A 399 -0.23 -7.43 3.39
CA SER A 399 -1.20 -6.80 4.27
C SER A 399 -0.99 -5.28 4.35
N ALA A 400 -2.02 -4.53 4.75
CA ALA A 400 -1.91 -3.08 4.99
C ALA A 400 -0.73 -2.74 5.91
N LEU A 401 -0.52 -3.56 6.95
CA LEU A 401 0.61 -3.45 7.85
C LEU A 401 1.95 -3.61 7.14
N GLU A 402 2.09 -4.61 6.28
CA GLU A 402 3.32 -4.85 5.54
C GLU A 402 3.64 -3.69 4.61
N GLU A 403 2.65 -3.09 3.95
CA GLU A 403 2.84 -1.89 3.13
C GLU A 403 3.23 -0.66 3.95
N ILE A 404 2.61 -0.45 5.12
CA ILE A 404 2.98 0.65 6.03
C ILE A 404 4.41 0.47 6.55
N LEU A 405 4.75 -0.73 7.03
CA LEU A 405 6.07 -1.06 7.56
C LEU A 405 7.13 -1.17 6.49
N LEU A 406 6.75 -1.46 5.25
CA LEU A 406 7.66 -1.63 4.13
C LEU A 406 8.56 -0.40 3.97
N LEU A 407 8.01 0.80 4.02
CA LEU A 407 8.76 2.01 3.69
C LEU A 407 9.15 2.82 4.94
N ALA A 408 8.87 2.30 6.13
CA ALA A 408 9.14 2.90 7.44
C ALA A 408 10.62 3.04 7.85
N SER A 409 11.54 2.58 7.01
CA SER A 409 12.97 2.42 7.33
C SER A 409 13.86 3.07 6.31
#